data_AF-A0A4Q2LHD0-F1
#
_entry.id   AF-A0A4Q2LHD0-F1
#
_cell.length_a   1.000
_cell.length_b   1.000
_cell.length_c   1.000
_cell.angle_alpha   90.00
_cell.angle_beta   90.00
_cell.angle_gamma   90.00
#
_symmetry.space_group_name_H-M   'P 1'
#
loop_
_entity.id
_entity.type
_entity.pdbx_description
1 polymer ?
#
loop_
_entity_poly.entity_id
_entity_poly.type
_entity_poly.pdbx_seq_one_letter_code
_entity_poly.pdbx_strand_id
1 'polypeptide(L)'
;MKDIYYIQVKGNKFIEVEGTKVLISGFECFVHESLAHDKHWNVTEAITGMAVTQNYRYEKDAIERAEQLIKANQGWLKNMIEEKKEQRFVSPKYT
;
A
#
# COMPACT_ATOMS: atom_id res chain seq x y z
N MET A 1 -13.59 4.55 7.90
CA MET A 1 -14.47 3.41 7.55
C MET A 1 -13.61 2.40 6.82
N LYS A 2 -13.71 1.12 7.16
CA LYS A 2 -13.00 0.07 6.42
C LYS A 2 -13.64 -0.08 5.03
N ASP A 3 -12.81 -0.35 4.03
CA ASP A 3 -13.20 -0.58 2.64
C ASP A 3 -12.31 -1.69 2.05
N ILE A 4 -12.70 -2.24 0.90
CA ILE A 4 -11.94 -3.27 0.19
C ILE A 4 -10.87 -2.60 -0.66
N TYR A 5 -9.64 -3.06 -0.47
CA TYR A 5 -8.46 -2.70 -1.24
C TYR A 5 -7.77 -3.96 -1.78
N TYR A 6 -6.78 -3.76 -2.64
CA TYR A 6 -6.04 -4.85 -3.26
C TYR A 6 -4.56 -4.67 -3.02
N ILE A 7 -3.92 -5.70 -2.49
CA ILE A 7 -2.45 -5.75 -2.36
C ILE A 7 -1.85 -6.61 -3.47
N GLN A 8 -0.69 -6.20 -3.97
CA GLN A 8 0.09 -6.98 -4.91
C GLN A 8 0.77 -8.13 -4.18
N VAL A 9 0.62 -9.34 -4.72
CA VAL A 9 1.35 -10.54 -4.28
C VAL A 9 2.19 -11.10 -5.42
N LYS A 10 3.03 -12.10 -5.07
CA LYS A 10 3.95 -12.75 -6.01
C LYS A 10 3.24 -13.18 -7.31
N GLY A 11 3.89 -12.91 -8.43
CA GLY A 11 3.38 -13.27 -9.76
C GLY A 11 2.35 -12.29 -10.31
N ASN A 12 2.42 -11.01 -9.91
CA ASN A 12 1.59 -9.95 -10.47
C ASN A 12 0.09 -10.23 -10.29
N LYS A 13 -0.26 -10.76 -9.11
CA LYS A 13 -1.65 -11.00 -8.72
C LYS A 13 -2.05 -10.02 -7.64
N PHE A 14 -3.35 -9.77 -7.55
CA PHE A 14 -3.96 -8.95 -6.53
C PHE A 14 -4.81 -9.82 -5.62
N ILE A 15 -4.80 -9.52 -4.33
CA ILE A 15 -5.73 -10.11 -3.36
C ILE A 15 -6.42 -9.02 -2.58
N GLU A 16 -7.69 -9.28 -2.27
CA GLU A 16 -8.54 -8.36 -1.51
C GLU A 16 -8.14 -8.35 -0.04
N VAL A 17 -8.12 -7.15 0.54
CA VAL A 17 -7.95 -6.94 1.98
C VAL A 17 -8.88 -5.83 2.44
N GLU A 18 -9.39 -5.96 3.65
CA GLU A 18 -10.04 -4.83 4.34
C GLU A 18 -8.99 -3.88 4.87
N GLY A 19 -9.15 -2.59 4.58
CA GLY A 19 -8.23 -1.57 5.04
C GLY A 19 -8.90 -0.23 5.28
N THR A 20 -8.16 0.67 5.91
CA THR A 20 -8.59 2.07 6.13
C THR A 20 -7.75 2.97 5.24
N LYS A 21 -8.41 3.82 4.43
CA LYS A 21 -7.73 4.82 3.59
C LYS A 21 -6.88 5.75 4.45
N VAL A 22 -5.66 6.01 4.01
CA VAL A 22 -4.77 7.03 4.59
C VAL A 22 -4.08 7.79 3.46
N LEU A 23 -4.01 9.11 3.56
CA LEU A 23 -3.32 9.94 2.57
C LEU A 23 -1.94 10.30 3.12
N ILE A 24 -0.88 9.86 2.46
CA ILE A 24 0.50 10.07 2.92
C ILE A 24 1.28 10.86 1.87
N SER A 25 1.64 12.10 2.19
CA SER A 25 2.43 12.97 1.31
C SER A 25 1.87 13.08 -0.13
N GLY A 26 0.55 13.07 -0.27
CA GLY A 26 -0.16 13.12 -1.56
C GLY A 26 -0.37 11.77 -2.25
N PHE A 27 0.13 10.67 -1.69
CA PHE A 27 -0.13 9.32 -2.19
C PHE A 27 -1.33 8.72 -1.48
N GLU A 28 -2.25 8.14 -2.25
CA GLU A 28 -3.31 7.31 -1.70
C GLU A 28 -2.71 6.00 -1.19
N CYS A 29 -2.89 5.74 0.09
CA CYS A 29 -2.47 4.51 0.74
C CYS A 29 -3.65 3.94 1.53
N PHE A 30 -3.47 2.73 2.02
CA PHE A 30 -4.38 2.13 2.99
C PHE A 30 -3.57 1.33 4.01
N VAL A 31 -4.05 1.38 5.24
CA VAL A 31 -3.53 0.58 6.35
C VAL A 31 -4.41 -0.63 6.55
N HIS A 32 -3.81 -1.81 6.71
CA HIS A 32 -4.54 -3.07 6.85
C HIS A 32 -3.74 -4.07 7.69
N GLU A 33 -4.42 -5.08 8.20
CA GLU A 33 -3.77 -6.16 8.94
C GLU A 33 -2.96 -7.06 7.99
N SER A 34 -1.86 -7.60 8.51
CA SER A 34 -0.98 -8.52 7.78
C SER A 34 -1.65 -9.88 7.63
N LEU A 35 -1.63 -10.42 6.42
CA LEU A 35 -2.13 -11.77 6.16
C LEU A 35 -1.19 -12.87 6.70
N ALA A 36 0.08 -12.52 6.94
CA ALA A 36 1.11 -13.47 7.38
C ALA A 36 1.34 -13.46 8.90
N HIS A 37 0.98 -12.36 9.58
CA HIS A 37 1.25 -12.17 10.99
C HIS A 37 0.04 -11.59 11.70
N ASP A 38 -0.53 -12.37 12.63
CA ASP A 38 -1.66 -11.93 13.45
C ASP A 38 -1.35 -10.62 14.19
N LYS A 39 -2.30 -9.70 14.18
CA LYS A 39 -2.21 -8.38 14.83
C LYS A 39 -1.01 -7.53 14.42
N HIS A 40 -0.51 -7.70 13.21
CA HIS A 40 0.46 -6.79 12.60
C HIS A 40 -0.19 -5.95 11.50
N TRP A 41 0.39 -4.80 11.24
CA TRP A 41 -0.14 -3.79 10.35
C TRP A 41 0.84 -3.51 9.21
N ASN A 42 0.28 -3.33 8.03
CA ASN A 42 0.97 -2.97 6.80
C ASN A 42 0.37 -1.67 6.26
N VAL A 43 1.18 -0.88 5.57
CA VAL A 43 0.70 0.23 4.75
C VAL A 43 1.04 -0.08 3.30
N THR A 44 0.05 0.06 2.44
CA THR A 44 0.17 -0.26 1.01
C THR A 44 -0.29 0.93 0.19
N GLU A 45 0.43 1.22 -0.89
CA GLU A 45 0.06 2.20 -1.90
C GLU A 45 -1.16 1.69 -2.69
N ALA A 46 -2.18 2.54 -2.87
CA ALA A 46 -3.51 2.11 -3.28
C ALA A 46 -3.62 1.72 -4.76
N ILE A 47 -2.90 2.41 -5.64
CA ILE A 47 -3.03 2.26 -7.10
C ILE A 47 -2.38 0.96 -7.57
N THR A 48 -1.17 0.67 -7.08
CA THR A 48 -0.39 -0.49 -7.52
C THR A 48 -0.49 -1.67 -6.57
N GLY A 49 -1.05 -1.47 -5.37
CA GLY A 49 -1.09 -2.48 -4.33
C GLY A 49 0.31 -2.80 -3.76
N MET A 50 1.32 -1.97 -4.04
CA MET A 50 2.68 -2.18 -3.55
C MET A 50 2.78 -1.85 -2.06
N ALA A 51 3.32 -2.77 -1.28
CA ALA A 51 3.58 -2.54 0.14
C ALA A 51 4.61 -1.42 0.32
N VAL A 52 4.27 -0.42 1.14
CA VAL A 52 5.18 0.63 1.58
C VAL A 52 5.89 0.20 2.86
N THR A 53 5.13 -0.36 3.80
CA THR A 53 5.64 -0.93 5.06
C THR A 53 4.93 -2.23 5.37
N GLN A 54 5.64 -3.12 6.07
CA GLN A 54 5.12 -4.44 6.42
C GLN A 54 5.46 -4.83 7.86
N ASN A 55 4.55 -5.56 8.49
CA ASN A 55 4.71 -6.30 9.73
C ASN A 55 5.06 -5.42 10.95
N TYR A 56 4.32 -4.33 11.14
CA TYR A 56 4.42 -3.50 12.34
C TYR A 56 3.43 -3.93 13.40
N ARG A 57 3.87 -4.06 14.65
CA ARG A 57 3.00 -4.47 15.75
C ARG A 57 1.87 -3.46 16.03
N TYR A 58 2.13 -2.18 15.76
CA TYR A 58 1.18 -1.10 16.00
C TYR A 58 0.86 -0.39 14.69
N GLU A 59 -0.43 -0.09 14.48
CA GLU A 59 -0.93 0.62 13.29
C GLU A 59 -0.23 1.96 13.09
N LYS A 60 -0.10 2.72 14.19
CA LYS A 60 0.55 4.03 14.20
C LYS A 60 1.99 3.96 13.70
N ASP A 61 2.76 2.99 14.18
CA ASP A 61 4.17 2.83 13.79
C ASP A 61 4.30 2.47 12.30
N ALA A 62 3.35 1.67 11.77
CA ALA A 62 3.29 1.32 10.36
C ALA A 62 3.11 2.56 9.48
N ILE A 63 2.20 3.46 9.89
CA ILE A 63 1.90 4.73 9.23
C ILE A 63 3.09 5.68 9.33
N GLU A 64 3.63 5.91 10.53
CA GLU A 64 4.78 6.80 10.74
C GLU A 64 5.99 6.36 9.90
N ARG A 65 6.25 5.04 9.84
CA ARG A 65 7.30 4.52 8.98
C ARG A 65 6.98 4.74 7.49
N ALA A 66 5.74 4.51 7.07
CA ALA A 66 5.34 4.71 5.68
C ALA A 66 5.52 6.18 5.26
N GLU A 67 5.19 7.13 6.13
CA GLU A 67 5.46 8.54 5.89
C GLU A 67 6.95 8.83 5.68
N GLN A 68 7.82 8.28 6.53
CA GLN A 68 9.27 8.46 6.39
C GLN A 68 9.79 7.90 5.06
N LEU A 69 9.36 6.69 4.70
CA LEU A 69 9.79 6.03 3.47
C LEU A 69 9.30 6.77 2.23
N ILE A 70 8.04 7.20 2.21
CA ILE A 70 7.46 7.96 1.09
C ILE A 70 8.16 9.31 0.95
N LYS A 71 8.38 10.05 2.05
CA LYS A 71 9.10 11.33 2.00
C LYS A 71 10.52 11.17 1.46
N ALA A 72 11.24 10.13 1.90
CA ALA A 72 12.60 9.86 1.44
C ALA A 72 12.68 9.41 -0.03
N ASN A 73 11.62 8.78 -0.56
CA ASN A 73 11.62 8.14 -1.88
C ASN A 73 10.52 8.69 -2.81
N GLN A 74 10.07 9.92 -2.59
CA GLN A 74 8.84 10.45 -3.21
C GLN A 74 8.88 10.40 -4.74
N GLY A 75 9.99 10.84 -5.34
CA GLY A 75 10.18 10.85 -6.78
C GLY A 75 10.24 9.44 -7.37
N TRP A 76 10.93 8.53 -6.69
CA TRP A 76 11.03 7.13 -7.11
C TRP A 76 9.66 6.45 -7.08
N LEU A 77 8.89 6.63 -5.99
CA LEU A 77 7.56 6.03 -5.86
C LEU A 77 6.60 6.54 -6.93
N LYS A 78 6.62 7.85 -7.21
CA LYS A 78 5.81 8.43 -8.28
C LYS A 78 6.13 7.80 -9.63
N ASN A 79 7.42 7.71 -9.98
CA ASN A 79 7.84 7.12 -11.25
C ASN A 79 7.45 5.64 -11.34
N MET A 80 7.61 4.89 -10.24
CA MET A 80 7.23 3.48 -10.16
C MET A 80 5.72 3.30 -10.40
N ILE A 81 4.86 4.12 -9.78
CA ILE A 81 3.41 4.06 -9.99
C ILE A 81 3.05 4.34 -11.45
N GLU A 82 3.65 5.35 -12.07
CA GLU A 82 3.39 5.66 -13.49
C GLU A 82 3.85 4.52 -14.41
N GLU A 83 5.03 3.94 -14.16
CA GLU A 83 5.51 2.76 -14.90
C GLU A 83 4.53 1.58 -14.77
N LYS A 84 4.01 1.33 -13.55
CA LYS A 84 3.01 0.27 -13.33
C LYS A 84 1.68 0.56 -14.02
N LYS A 85 1.23 1.82 -14.07
CA LYS A 85 0.05 2.23 -14.85
C LYS A 85 0.25 1.93 -16.35
N GLU A 86 1.39 2.29 -16.91
CA GLU A 86 1.73 2.01 -18.31
C GLU A 86 1.74 0.51 -18.61
N GLN A 87 2.27 -0.29 -17.67
CA GLN A 87 2.26 -1.76 -17.74
C GLN A 87 0.88 -2.38 -17.48
N ARG A 88 -0.16 -1.57 -17.22
CA ARG A 88 -1.50 -2.02 -16.78
C ARG A 88 -1.45 -2.90 -15.54
N PHE A 89 -0.43 -2.69 -14.72
CA PHE A 89 -0.20 -3.42 -13.49
C PHE A 89 -0.74 -2.59 -12.31
N VAL A 90 -2.04 -2.36 -12.31
CA VAL A 90 -2.75 -1.56 -11.31
C VAL A 90 -3.81 -2.41 -10.62
N SER A 91 -4.15 -2.02 -9.40
CA SER A 91 -5.19 -2.61 -8.58
C SER A 91 -6.51 -2.65 -9.36
N PRO A 92 -7.30 -3.74 -9.26
CA PRO A 92 -8.63 -3.86 -9.85
C PRO A 92 -9.59 -2.72 -9.47
N LYS A 93 -9.34 -2.03 -8.36
CA LYS A 93 -10.12 -0.85 -7.94
C LYS A 93 -9.93 0.38 -8.84
N TYR A 94 -8.84 0.40 -9.60
CA TYR A 94 -8.41 1.52 -10.44
C TYR A 94 -8.25 1.16 -11.93
N THR A 95 -8.68 -0.05 -12.32
CA THR A 95 -8.76 -0.49 -13.73
C THR A 95 -10.01 -0.01 -14.44
#